data_AF-A0A3A6Q023-F1
#
_entry.id   AF-A0A3A6Q023-F1
#
_cell.length_a   1.000
_cell.length_b   1.000
_cell.length_c   1.000
_cell.angle_alpha   90.00
_cell.angle_beta   90.00
_cell.angle_gamma   90.00
#
_symmetry.space_group_name_H-M   'P 1'
#
loop_
_entity.id
_entity.type
_entity.pdbx_description
1 polymer ?
#
loop_
_entity_poly.entity_id
_entity_poly.type
_entity_poly.pdbx_seq_one_letter_code
_entity_poly.pdbx_strand_id
1 'polypeptide(L)' 'MIEPIFDEFGIQLCRSGISERIWAFFHSDPRQFKQEVTQYFELGYPGWLVVSANYQHRIIWLRDDRGRSM' A
#
# COMPACT_ATOMS: atom_id res chain seq x y z
N MET A 1 9.80 -8.28 14.41
CA MET A 1 8.64 -7.41 14.71
C MET A 1 8.62 -6.32 13.65
N ILE A 2 7.45 -6.01 13.09
CA ILE A 2 7.34 -4.98 12.04
C ILE A 2 6.85 -3.71 12.71
N GLU A 3 7.70 -2.69 12.71
CA GLU A 3 7.39 -1.41 13.35
C GLU A 3 6.23 -0.71 12.62
N PRO A 4 5.33 -0.06 13.37
CA PRO A 4 4.30 0.77 12.77
C PRO A 4 4.94 1.96 12.07
N ILE A 5 4.43 2.30 10.89
CA ILE A 5 4.76 3.54 10.20
C ILE A 5 3.65 4.55 10.48
N PHE A 6 4.03 5.81 10.70
CA PHE A 6 3.12 6.92 10.89
C PHE A 6 3.30 7.92 9.76
N ASP A 7 2.24 8.64 9.41
CA ASP A 7 2.34 9.78 8.52
C ASP A 7 2.71 11.08 9.26
N GLU A 8 2.74 12.17 8.51
CA GLU A 8 3.11 13.51 8.98
C GLU A 8 2.24 14.06 10.13
N PHE A 9 1.05 13.50 10.36
CA PHE A 9 0.15 13.89 11.46
C PHE A 9 0.23 12.93 12.65
N GLY A 10 1.16 11.97 12.63
CA GLY A 10 1.28 10.94 13.67
C GLY A 10 0.19 9.88 13.62
N ILE A 11 -0.56 9.79 12.51
CA ILE A 11 -1.58 8.75 12.31
C ILE A 11 -0.91 7.50 11.75
N GLN A 12 -1.21 6.35 12.34
CA GLN A 12 -0.61 5.09 11.93
C GLN A 12 -1.12 4.66 10.55
N LEU A 13 -0.20 4.28 9.67
CA LEU A 13 -0.52 3.67 8.38
C LEU A 13 -1.06 2.25 8.56
N CYS A 14 -2.07 1.91 7.76
CA CYS A 14 -2.64 0.57 7.73
C CYS A 14 -1.69 -0.39 7.00
N ARG A 15 -1.62 -1.62 7.49
CA ARG A 15 -0.87 -2.72 6.85
C ARG A 15 -1.85 -3.61 6.12
N SER A 16 -1.59 -3.84 4.83
CA SER A 16 -2.34 -4.81 4.03
C SER A 16 -1.41 -5.72 3.23
N GLY A 17 -1.96 -6.83 2.76
CA GLY A 17 -1.35 -7.70 1.77
C GLY A 17 -1.99 -7.56 0.39
N ILE A 18 -1.33 -8.14 -0.60
CA ILE A 18 -1.78 -8.34 -1.97
C ILE A 18 -1.40 -9.77 -2.40
N SER A 19 -1.98 -10.26 -3.49
CA SER A 19 -1.67 -11.60 -3.98
C SER A 19 -0.21 -11.77 -4.40
N GLU A 20 0.31 -13.00 -4.27
CA GLU A 20 1.66 -13.36 -4.72
C GLU A 20 1.88 -13.08 -6.23
N ARG A 21 0.82 -13.17 -7.05
CA ARG A 21 0.87 -12.79 -8.49
C ARG A 21 1.32 -11.35 -8.66
N ILE A 22 0.79 -10.43 -7.86
CA ILE A 22 1.15 -9.02 -7.96
C ILE A 22 2.58 -8.83 -7.44
N TRP A 23 2.93 -9.48 -6.33
CA TRP A 23 4.29 -9.44 -5.79
C TRP A 23 5.38 -9.94 -6.76
N ALA A 24 5.05 -10.87 -7.66
CA ALA A 24 5.99 -11.35 -8.69
C ALA A 24 6.48 -10.23 -9.62
N PHE A 25 5.70 -9.15 -9.79
CA PHE A 25 6.10 -7.99 -10.58
C PHE A 25 7.09 -7.07 -9.87
N PHE A 26 7.22 -7.16 -8.53
CA PHE A 26 8.01 -6.19 -7.76
C PHE A 26 9.46 -6.02 -8.25
N HIS A 27 10.11 -7.12 -8.63
CA HIS A 27 11.48 -7.10 -9.17
C HIS A 27 11.54 -7.21 -10.70
N SER A 28 10.54 -7.79 -11.34
CA SER A 28 10.54 -8.07 -12.78
C SER A 28 10.00 -6.91 -13.61
N ASP A 29 8.92 -6.27 -13.15
CA ASP A 29 8.33 -5.08 -13.76
C ASP A 29 7.72 -4.16 -12.67
N PRO A 30 8.54 -3.24 -12.12
CA PRO A 30 8.08 -2.29 -11.10
C PRO A 30 6.94 -1.37 -11.56
N ARG A 31 6.81 -1.12 -12.88
CA ARG A 31 5.74 -0.28 -13.41
C ARG A 31 4.42 -1.04 -13.37
N GLN A 32 4.43 -2.30 -13.81
CA GLN A 32 3.27 -3.18 -13.70
C GLN A 32 2.90 -3.44 -12.24
N PHE A 33 3.88 -3.64 -11.35
CA PHE A 33 3.64 -3.75 -9.92
C PHE A 33 2.86 -2.55 -9.38
N LYS A 34 3.33 -1.33 -9.66
CA LYS A 34 2.66 -0.11 -9.20
C LYS A 34 1.22 -0.03 -9.72
N GLN A 35 1.00 -0.33 -11.00
CA GLN A 35 -0.33 -0.30 -11.62
C GLN A 35 -1.29 -1.31 -10.97
N GLU A 36 -0.88 -2.57 -10.82
CA GLU A 36 -1.69 -3.64 -10.25
C GLU A 36 -2.00 -3.40 -8.77
N VAL A 37 -1.03 -2.90 -7.99
CA VAL A 37 -1.24 -2.54 -6.58
C VAL A 37 -2.24 -1.40 -6.45
N THR A 38 -2.09 -0.35 -7.25
CA THR A 38 -3.04 0.77 -7.24
C THR A 38 -4.45 0.29 -7.59
N GLN A 39 -4.63 -0.46 -8.68
CA GLN A 39 -5.93 -0.99 -9.08
C GLN A 39 -6.56 -1.90 -8.01
N TYR A 40 -5.75 -2.78 -7.39
CA TYR A 40 -6.21 -3.67 -6.33
C TYR A 40 -6.81 -2.89 -5.15
N PHE A 41 -6.14 -1.82 -4.69
CA PHE A 41 -6.62 -1.02 -3.57
C PHE A 41 -7.69 0.00 -3.95
N GLU A 42 -7.71 0.54 -5.17
CA GLU A 42 -8.81 1.39 -5.64
C GLU A 42 -10.16 0.66 -5.63
N LEU A 43 -10.16 -0.64 -5.96
CA LEU A 43 -11.37 -1.47 -5.96
C LEU A 43 -11.81 -1.87 -4.54
N GLY A 44 -10.88 -2.29 -3.69
CA GLY A 44 -11.20 -2.83 -2.36
C GLY A 44 -11.24 -1.78 -1.24
N TYR A 45 -10.54 -0.67 -1.41
CA TYR A 45 -10.32 0.36 -0.39
C TYR A 45 -10.46 1.78 -0.98
N PRO A 46 -11.67 2.18 -1.42
CA PRO A 46 -11.89 3.53 -1.95
C PRO A 46 -11.48 4.61 -0.95
N GLY A 47 -10.73 5.61 -1.40
CA GLY A 47 -10.25 6.71 -0.56
C GLY A 47 -9.02 6.39 0.31
N TRP A 48 -8.42 5.21 0.13
CA TRP A 48 -7.10 4.91 0.69
C TRP A 48 -6.01 5.13 -0.36
N LEU A 49 -4.83 5.56 0.09
CA LEU A 49 -3.66 5.73 -0.76
C LEU A 49 -2.55 4.75 -0.38
N VAL A 50 -1.90 4.20 -1.41
CA VAL A 50 -0.70 3.38 -1.25
C VAL A 50 0.50 4.28 -1.02
N VAL A 51 1.11 4.19 0.16
CA VAL A 51 2.26 5.04 0.55
C VAL A 51 3.57 4.32 0.28
N SER A 52 3.66 3.04 0.63
CA SER A 52 4.90 2.28 0.54
C SER A 52 4.65 0.79 0.41
N ALA A 53 5.61 0.08 -0.15
CA ALA A 53 5.63 -1.38 -0.24
C ALA A 53 6.91 -1.91 0.42
N ASN A 54 6.76 -2.83 1.37
CA ASN A 54 7.86 -3.56 1.98
C ASN A 54 7.86 -4.98 1.41
N TYR A 55 8.77 -5.25 0.48
CA TYR A 55 8.88 -6.55 -0.18
C TYR A 55 9.30 -7.67 0.78
N GLN A 56 10.29 -7.41 1.65
CA GLN A 56 10.83 -8.40 2.59
C GLN A 56 9.75 -8.98 3.50
N HIS A 57 8.78 -8.15 3.90
CA HIS A 57 7.68 -8.56 4.76
C HIS A 57 6.35 -8.73 4.02
N ARG A 58 6.32 -8.57 2.68
CA ARG A 58 5.11 -8.65 1.85
C ARG A 58 3.97 -7.71 2.35
N ILE A 59 4.31 -6.48 2.76
CA ILE A 59 3.34 -5.51 3.28
C ILE A 59 3.20 -4.32 2.34
N ILE A 60 1.96 -3.90 2.12
CA ILE A 60 1.60 -2.60 1.56
C ILE A 60 1.12 -1.70 2.68
N TRP A 61 1.70 -0.52 2.77
CA TRP A 61 1.33 0.52 3.72
C TRP A 61 0.33 1.46 3.06
N LEU A 62 -0.84 1.59 3.69
CA LEU A 62 -1.95 2.40 3.20
C LEU A 62 -2.21 3.56 4.16
N ARG A 63 -2.56 4.71 3.60
CA ARG A 63 -3.05 5.88 4.34
C ARG A 63 -4.52 6.08 4.07
N ASP A 64 -5.28 6.39 5.10
CA ASP A 64 -6.69 6.74 4.98
C ASP A 64 -6.83 8.23 4.66
N ASP A 65 -7.25 8.54 3.44
CA ASP A 65 -7.43 9.92 2.97
C ASP A 65 -8.90 10.36 2.95
N ARG A 66 -9.84 9.48 3.37
CA ARG A 66 -11.30 9.74 3.32
C ARG A 66 -11.75 10.95 4.13
N GLY A 67 -10.94 11.42 5.08
CA GLY A 67 -11.22 12.61 5.92
C GLY A 67 -10.18 13.72 5.82
N ARG A 68 -9.22 13.65 4.88
CA ARG A 68 -8.10 14.61 4.77
C ARG A 68 -8.32 15.73 3.76
N SER A 69 -9.40 15.64 2.99
CA SER A 69 -9.89 16.75 2.17
C SER A 69 -10.62 17.76 3.06
N MET A 70 -9.87 18.64 3.72
CA MET A 70 -10.33 19.96 4.19
C MET A 70 -9.32 21.01 3.75
#